data_AF-A0A914DRH4-F1
#
_entry.id   AF-A0A914DRH4-F1
#
_cell.length_a   1.000
_cell.length_b   1.000
_cell.length_c   1.000
_cell.angle_alpha   90.00
_cell.angle_beta   90.00
_cell.angle_gamma   90.00
#
_symmetry.space_group_name_H-M   'P 1'
#
loop_
_entity.id
_entity.type
_entity.pdbx_description
1 polymer ?
#
loop_
_entity_poly.entity_id
_entity_poly.type
_entity_poly.pdbx_seq_one_letter_code
_entity_poly.pdbx_strand_id
1 'polypeptide(L)' 'MFSVITSLILFINLEYLYADCPAGFFVGVNPEDCFQIIDTPLENDLAQSDCYEKGGYLASIHDVATNLFVGSK' A
#
# COMPACT_ATOMS: atom_id res chain seq x y z
N MET A 1 20.90 -13.59 -24.50
CA MET A 1 21.57 -13.05 -25.70
C MET A 1 20.53 -12.32 -26.51
N PHE A 2 20.63 -10.99 -26.48
CA PHE A 2 19.94 -9.91 -27.21
C PHE A 2 18.77 -10.21 -28.16
N SER A 3 17.67 -9.50 -27.93
CA SER A 3 16.94 -8.67 -28.91
C SER A 3 15.66 -8.25 -28.20
N VAL A 4 15.46 -7.03 -27.71
CA VAL A 4 15.42 -5.79 -28.48
C VAL A 4 15.47 -4.61 -27.51
N ILE A 5 16.54 -3.82 -27.54
CA ILE A 5 16.57 -2.46 -26.99
C ILE A 5 16.67 -1.55 -28.21
N THR A 6 15.94 -0.43 -28.20
CA THR A 6 15.93 0.70 -29.15
C THR A 6 14.87 0.67 -30.26
N SER A 7 13.67 1.21 -29.98
CA SER A 7 13.20 2.45 -30.65
C SER A 7 11.74 2.79 -30.29
N LEU A 8 11.56 4.03 -29.85
CA LEU A 8 10.30 4.77 -29.69
C LEU A 8 9.32 4.31 -28.59
N ILE A 9 9.58 4.84 -27.40
CA ILE A 9 8.63 5.48 -26.47
C ILE A 9 7.25 5.73 -27.12
N LEU A 10 6.26 4.86 -26.85
CA LEU A 10 4.81 5.14 -26.97
C LEU A 10 3.89 4.02 -26.43
N PHE A 11 4.42 3.01 -25.73
CA PHE A 11 3.63 1.99 -25.03
C PHE A 11 4.22 1.70 -23.65
N ILE A 12 4.55 2.74 -22.87
CA ILE A 12 4.71 2.55 -21.43
C ILE A 12 3.30 2.36 -20.86
N ASN A 13 2.91 1.09 -20.86
CA ASN A 13 1.82 0.42 -20.17
C ASN A 13 0.87 1.35 -19.39
N LEU A 14 -0.38 1.41 -19.85
CA LEU A 14 -1.55 1.89 -19.09
C LEU A 14 -1.90 0.93 -17.94
N GLU A 15 -0.88 0.46 -17.22
CA GLU A 15 -0.96 -0.45 -16.07
C GLU A 15 -0.21 0.16 -14.86
N TYR A 16 0.57 1.23 -15.08
CA TYR A 16 1.32 1.93 -14.01
C TYR A 16 0.53 3.03 -13.30
N LEU A 17 -0.76 3.21 -13.61
CA LEU A 17 -1.66 4.13 -12.89
C LEU A 17 -2.65 3.38 -11.99
N TYR A 18 -2.37 2.12 -11.70
CA TYR A 18 -3.09 1.34 -10.72
C TYR A 18 -2.26 1.35 -9.44
N ALA A 19 -2.83 1.84 -8.35
CA ALA A 19 -2.19 1.75 -7.05
C ALA A 19 -2.11 0.26 -6.66
N ASP A 20 -0.98 -0.37 -6.97
CA ASP A 20 -0.72 -1.78 -6.66
C ASP A 20 -0.31 -1.90 -5.20
N CYS A 21 -1.28 -2.22 -4.35
CA CYS A 21 -0.99 -2.65 -3.00
C CYS A 21 -0.71 -4.17 -2.97
N PRO A 22 0.18 -4.64 -2.07
CA PRO A 22 0.40 -6.06 -1.87
C PRO A 22 -0.91 -6.81 -1.57
N ALA A 23 -0.95 -8.11 -1.86
CA ALA A 23 -2.14 -8.92 -1.59
C ALA A 23 -2.56 -8.82 -0.11
N GLY A 24 -3.84 -8.52 0.13
CA GLY A 24 -4.39 -8.32 1.48
C GLY A 24 -4.35 -6.87 1.99
N PHE A 25 -3.77 -5.95 1.22
CA PHE A 25 -3.80 -4.51 1.47
C PHE A 25 -4.83 -3.82 0.57
N PHE A 26 -5.30 -2.65 1.00
CA PHE A 26 -6.14 -1.77 0.22
C PHE A 26 -5.49 -0.38 0.11
N VAL A 27 -5.71 0.26 -1.03
CA VAL A 27 -5.20 1.60 -1.33
C VAL A 27 -5.91 2.63 -0.45
N GLY A 28 -5.14 3.55 0.11
CA GLY A 28 -5.60 4.69 0.89
C GLY A 28 -6.24 5.80 0.07
N VAL A 29 -6.41 6.96 0.71
CA VAL A 29 -6.79 8.19 0.02
C VAL A 29 -5.67 8.65 -0.92
N ASN A 30 -4.42 8.49 -0.49
CA ASN A 30 -3.26 8.65 -1.37
C ASN A 30 -2.95 7.31 -2.05
N PRO A 31 -2.65 7.31 -3.35
CA PRO A 31 -2.36 6.09 -4.11
C PRO A 31 -1.06 5.38 -3.69
N GLU A 32 -0.20 6.06 -2.95
CA GLU A 32 1.07 5.51 -2.42
C GLU A 32 0.88 4.82 -1.06
N ASP A 33 -0.24 5.06 -0.38
CA ASP A 33 -0.50 4.51 0.94
C ASP A 33 -1.28 3.19 0.82
N CYS A 34 -0.75 2.13 1.43
CA CYS A 34 -1.39 0.82 1.50
C CYS A 34 -1.69 0.46 2.96
N PHE A 35 -2.94 0.11 3.23
CA PHE A 35 -3.42 -0.23 4.57
C PHE A 35 -3.91 -1.68 4.63
N GLN A 36 -3.86 -2.27 5.81
CA GLN A 36 -4.41 -3.58 6.10
C GLN A 36 -5.11 -3.52 7.46
N ILE A 37 -6.32 -4.08 7.56
CA ILE A 37 -7.01 -4.25 8.84
C ILE A 37 -6.61 -5.59 9.42
N ILE A 38 -6.20 -5.57 10.69
CA ILE A 38 -5.84 -6.76 11.47
C ILE A 38 -6.81 -6.84 12.65
N ASP A 39 -7.74 -7.79 12.61
CA ASP A 39 -8.80 -7.93 13.63
C ASP A 39 -8.30 -8.58 14.95
N THR A 40 -7.04 -9.00 14.99
CA THR A 40 -6.46 -9.63 16.18
C THR A 40 -5.98 -8.55 17.15
N PRO A 41 -6.57 -8.43 18.35
CA PRO A 41 -6.15 -7.43 19.33
C PRO A 41 -4.76 -7.77 19.87
N LEU A 42 -3.86 -6.79 19.84
CA LEU A 42 -2.50 -6.86 20.37
C LEU A 42 -2.22 -5.61 21.22
N GLU A 43 -1.26 -5.73 22.15
CA GLU A 43 -0.68 -4.54 22.78
C GLU A 43 0.04 -3.69 21.73
N ASN A 44 0.12 -2.37 21.96
CA ASN A 44 0.60 -1.42 20.94
C ASN A 44 1.99 -1.79 20.39
N ASP A 45 2.94 -2.14 21.27
CA ASP A 45 4.30 -2.51 20.88
C ASP A 45 4.34 -3.82 20.07
N LEU A 46 3.49 -4.78 20.44
CA LEU A 46 3.35 -6.05 19.70
C LEU A 46 2.70 -5.83 18.33
N ALA A 47 1.70 -4.95 18.24
CA ALA A 47 1.08 -4.58 16.97
C ALA A 47 2.09 -3.91 16.03
N GLN A 48 2.91 -2.99 16.54
CA GLN A 48 3.97 -2.37 15.76
C GLN A 48 5.02 -3.38 15.28
N SER A 49 5.40 -4.36 16.12
CA SER A 49 6.30 -5.44 15.72
C SER A 49 5.69 -6.34 14.64
N ASP A 50 4.42 -6.74 14.79
CA ASP A 50 3.71 -7.58 13.81
C ASP A 50 3.57 -6.86 12.45
N CYS A 51 3.24 -5.57 12.44
CA CYS A 51 3.22 -4.78 11.19
C CYS A 51 4.61 -4.69 10.55
N TYR A 52 5.67 -4.54 11.36
CA TYR A 52 7.05 -4.50 10.87
C TYR A 52 7.49 -5.82 10.25
N GLU A 53 7.15 -6.96 10.87
CA GLU A 53 7.42 -8.30 10.32
C GLU A 53 6.69 -8.56 8.99
N LYS A 54 5.56 -7.89 8.75
CA LYS A 54 4.82 -7.94 7.47
C LYS A 54 5.35 -6.97 6.41
N GLY A 55 6.43 -6.23 6.70
CA GLY A 55 7.03 -5.28 5.77
C GLY A 55 6.37 -3.90 5.76
N GLY A 56 5.62 -3.54 6.82
CA GLY A 56 4.97 -2.25 6.98
C GLY A 56 5.22 -1.61 8.35
N TYR A 57 4.35 -0.70 8.75
CA TYR A 57 4.35 -0.05 10.06
C TYR A 57 2.92 0.03 10.60
N LEU A 58 2.76 0.19 11.91
CA LEU A 58 1.45 0.50 12.46
C LEU A 58 0.95 1.81 11.83
N ALA A 59 -0.31 1.80 11.37
CA ALA A 59 -0.84 2.91 10.56
C ALA A 59 -0.73 4.25 11.30
N SER A 60 -0.11 5.24 10.66
CA SER A 60 -0.10 6.63 11.12
C SER A 60 -1.07 7.44 10.27
N ILE A 61 -1.99 8.14 10.93
CA ILE A 61 -3.07 8.89 10.28
C ILE A 61 -2.81 10.37 10.49
N HIS A 62 -2.49 11.08 9.40
CA HIS A 62 -2.07 12.48 9.45
C HIS A 62 -3.14 13.46 8.96
N ASP A 63 -4.25 12.98 8.42
CA ASP A 63 -5.32 13.81 7.87
C ASP A 63 -6.70 13.20 8.08
N VAL A 64 -7.72 14.06 7.98
CA VAL A 64 -9.12 13.71 8.24
C VAL A 64 -9.68 12.76 7.18
N ALA A 65 -9.28 12.91 5.92
CA ALA A 65 -9.80 12.08 4.84
C ALA A 65 -9.34 10.63 5.01
N THR A 66 -8.07 10.41 5.32
CA THR A 66 -7.50 9.09 5.62
C THR A 66 -8.14 8.48 6.86
N ASN A 67 -8.36 9.26 7.93
CA ASN A 67 -9.05 8.78 9.13
C ASN A 67 -10.47 8.28 8.83
N LEU A 68 -11.24 9.06 8.06
CA LEU A 68 -12.60 8.69 7.66
C LEU A 68 -12.60 7.46 6.75
N PHE A 69 -11.64 7.36 5.83
CA PHE A 69 -11.52 6.24 4.92
C PHE A 69 -11.21 4.94 5.66
N VAL A 70 -10.16 4.92 6.48
CA VAL A 70 -9.75 3.72 7.24
C VAL A 70 -10.84 3.31 8.24
N GLY A 71 -11.48 4.26 8.92
CA GLY A 71 -12.58 3.99 9.85
C GLY A 71 -13.87 3.48 9.20
N SER A 72 -13.97 3.47 7.87
CA SER A 72 -15.12 2.94 7.12
C SER A 72 -14.94 1.52 6.59
N LYS A 73 -13.76 0.93 6.80
CA LYS A 73 -13.43 -0.45 6.44
C LYS A 73 -13.77 -1.38 7.57
#